data_AF-A0A350VZB2-F1
#
_entry.id   AF-A0A350VZB2-F1
#
_cell.length_a   1.000
_cell.length_b   1.000
_cell.length_c   1.000
_cell.angle_alpha   90.00
_cell.angle_beta   90.00
_cell.angle_gamma   90.00
#
_symmetry.space_group_name_H-M   'P 1'
#
loop_
_entity.id
_entity.type
_entity.pdbx_description
1 polymer ?
#
loop_
_entity_poly.entity_id
_entity_poly.type
_entity_poly.pdbx_seq_one_letter_code
_entity_poly.pdbx_strand_id
1 'polypeptide(L)'
;MQGESRHLMTEARKEFTFDLNTQALKEVFGEKSYTKAYNELHDFFCKKHGFEHRQGSVYCSNELMNDKKVYDLVSELRRECAWIVKCVTRMDVADIGNIHELTEWITSEAVEKIKQEQIISQLFRNAKYYGFVLSHKLIENYKALLESRGDIVSLEEISDEYRSHSTDKLINAIGDELKAQELQHISEMSDTPEI
;
A
#
# COMPACT_ATOMS: atom_id res chain seq x y z
N MET A 1 -27.64 14.02 52.17
CA MET A 1 -26.89 12.79 51.89
C MET A 1 -26.27 12.93 50.53
N GLN A 2 -24.94 12.85 50.49
CA GLN A 2 -24.12 12.97 49.29
C GLN A 2 -24.26 11.72 48.43
N GLY A 3 -24.23 11.92 47.12
CA GLY A 3 -24.22 10.85 46.12
C GLY A 3 -24.10 11.37 44.69
N GLU A 4 -23.44 12.51 44.49
CA GLU A 4 -22.94 12.85 43.15
C GLU A 4 -21.71 11.98 42.92
N SER A 5 -21.88 10.89 42.18
CA SER A 5 -20.75 10.17 41.60
C SER A 5 -19.97 11.16 40.75
N ARG A 6 -18.84 11.64 41.30
CA ARG A 6 -17.76 12.25 40.52
C ARG A 6 -17.31 11.20 39.51
N HIS A 7 -17.92 11.21 38.34
CA HIS A 7 -17.34 10.58 37.17
C HIS A 7 -15.98 11.25 37.00
N LEU A 8 -14.91 10.51 37.31
CA LEU A 8 -13.57 10.95 36.98
C LEU A 8 -13.59 11.20 35.47
N MET A 9 -13.44 12.46 35.06
CA MET A 9 -13.29 12.84 33.65
C MET A 9 -11.95 12.28 33.16
N THR A 10 -11.92 11.00 32.81
CA THR A 10 -10.75 10.36 32.22
C THR A 10 -10.62 10.88 30.80
N GLU A 11 -9.54 11.62 30.55
CA GLU A 11 -9.22 12.01 29.18
C GLU A 11 -8.72 10.78 28.41
N ALA A 12 -9.22 10.61 27.21
CA ALA A 12 -8.81 9.55 26.29
C ALA A 12 -8.64 10.16 24.89
N ARG A 13 -7.89 9.50 24.02
CA ARG A 13 -8.00 9.79 22.59
C ARG A 13 -9.43 9.45 22.16
N LYS A 14 -9.98 10.20 21.22
CA LYS A 14 -11.35 10.02 20.74
C LYS A 14 -11.36 9.67 19.27
N GLU A 15 -12.19 8.70 18.90
CA GLU A 15 -12.54 8.42 17.51
C GLU A 15 -13.92 9.00 17.23
N PHE A 16 -14.02 9.84 16.21
CA PHE A 16 -15.27 10.34 15.67
C PHE A 16 -15.59 9.57 14.40
N THR A 17 -16.82 9.07 14.33
CA THR A 17 -17.37 8.43 13.14
C THR A 17 -18.68 9.11 12.76
N PHE A 18 -18.98 9.22 11.47
CA PHE A 18 -20.22 9.82 11.01
C PHE A 18 -20.73 9.25 9.69
N ASP A 19 -22.05 9.32 9.53
CA ASP A 19 -22.74 9.04 8.29
C ASP A 19 -23.44 10.31 7.80
N LEU A 20 -23.34 10.55 6.49
CA LEU A 20 -23.99 11.66 5.81
C LEU A 20 -25.00 11.14 4.78
N ASN A 21 -26.16 11.78 4.71
CA ASN A 21 -27.13 11.55 3.66
C ASN A 21 -26.64 12.17 2.34
N THR A 22 -26.25 11.32 1.39
CA THR A 22 -25.75 11.75 0.08
C THR A 22 -26.74 12.59 -0.71
N GLN A 23 -28.05 12.32 -0.60
CA GLN A 23 -29.06 13.11 -1.30
C GLN A 23 -29.14 14.53 -0.73
N ALA A 24 -29.14 14.67 0.60
CA ALA A 24 -29.09 15.98 1.25
C ALA A 24 -27.79 16.74 0.91
N LEU A 25 -26.65 16.04 0.83
CA LEU A 25 -25.40 16.67 0.39
C LEU A 25 -25.49 17.18 -1.05
N LYS A 26 -26.10 16.43 -1.96
CA LYS A 26 -26.31 16.86 -3.35
C LYS A 26 -27.26 18.05 -3.45
N GLU A 27 -28.26 18.14 -2.58
CA GLU A 27 -29.14 19.32 -2.50
C GLU A 27 -28.39 20.56 -2.00
N VAL A 28 -27.44 20.40 -1.07
CA VAL A 28 -26.64 21.51 -0.54
C VAL A 28 -25.53 21.95 -1.48
N PHE A 29 -24.74 21.00 -2.00
CA PHE A 29 -23.51 21.28 -2.75
C PHE A 29 -23.70 21.15 -4.28
N GLY A 30 -24.78 20.53 -4.74
CA GLY A 30 -25.00 20.16 -6.13
C GLY A 30 -24.51 18.74 -6.45
N GLU A 31 -25.13 18.14 -7.48
CA GLU A 31 -24.99 16.73 -7.85
C GLU A 31 -23.54 16.25 -8.07
N LYS A 32 -22.66 17.15 -8.54
CA LYS A 32 -21.27 16.86 -8.87
C LYS A 32 -20.26 17.32 -7.82
N SER A 33 -20.70 17.99 -6.76
CA SER A 33 -19.81 18.66 -5.80
C SER A 33 -20.01 18.19 -4.36
N TYR A 34 -20.86 17.18 -4.11
CA TYR A 34 -21.12 16.67 -2.76
C TYR A 34 -19.86 16.17 -2.04
N THR A 35 -18.81 15.82 -2.78
CA THR A 35 -17.50 15.43 -2.21
C THR A 35 -16.79 16.57 -1.49
N LYS A 36 -17.13 17.84 -1.77
CA LYS A 36 -16.57 19.01 -1.05
C LYS A 36 -16.87 18.96 0.45
N ALA A 37 -17.99 18.36 0.84
CA ALA A 37 -18.36 18.15 2.24
C ALA A 37 -17.27 17.39 3.01
N TYR A 38 -16.70 16.34 2.41
CA TYR A 38 -15.63 15.55 3.02
C TYR A 38 -14.32 16.33 3.10
N ASN A 39 -14.04 17.22 2.13
CA ASN A 39 -12.88 18.11 2.20
C ASN A 39 -13.02 19.13 3.34
N GLU A 40 -14.22 19.72 3.51
CA GLU A 40 -14.47 20.66 4.61
C GLU A 40 -14.35 19.97 5.98
N LEU A 41 -14.85 18.73 6.12
CA LEU A 41 -14.67 17.95 7.34
C LEU A 41 -13.21 17.56 7.57
N HIS A 42 -12.47 17.19 6.52
CA HIS A 42 -11.04 16.93 6.63
C HIS A 42 -10.28 18.18 7.08
N ASP A 43 -10.57 19.35 6.51
CA ASP A 43 -9.93 20.60 6.88
C ASP A 43 -10.25 20.97 8.33
N PHE A 44 -11.50 20.79 8.75
CA PHE A 44 -11.92 20.98 10.13
C PHE A 44 -11.17 20.07 11.10
N PHE A 45 -11.29 18.75 10.94
CA PHE A 45 -10.71 17.80 11.88
C PHE A 45 -9.17 17.80 11.81
N CYS A 46 -8.58 17.67 10.62
CA CYS A 46 -7.15 17.44 10.47
C CYS A 46 -6.34 18.72 10.53
N LYS A 47 -6.67 19.73 9.71
CA LYS A 47 -5.84 20.94 9.59
C LYS A 47 -6.01 21.88 10.78
N LYS A 48 -7.24 22.03 11.27
CA LYS A 48 -7.54 22.96 12.37
C LYS A 48 -7.41 22.32 13.75
N HIS A 49 -7.89 21.09 13.92
CA HIS A 49 -7.90 20.42 15.23
C HIS A 49 -6.85 19.32 15.39
N GLY A 50 -6.02 19.08 14.37
CA GLY A 50 -4.89 18.16 14.47
C GLY A 50 -5.29 16.70 14.62
N PHE A 51 -6.47 16.31 14.13
CA PHE A 51 -6.88 14.90 14.09
C PHE A 51 -6.12 14.14 13.01
N GLU A 52 -5.98 12.84 13.22
CA GLU A 52 -5.56 11.88 12.21
C GLU A 52 -6.79 11.38 11.45
N HIS A 53 -6.79 11.53 10.12
CA HIS A 53 -7.79 10.89 9.26
C HIS A 53 -7.40 9.42 9.05
N ARG A 54 -8.30 8.49 9.37
CA ARG A 54 -8.02 7.05 9.26
C ARG A 54 -8.54 6.48 7.96
N GLN A 55 -9.86 6.48 7.77
CA GLN A 55 -10.49 5.99 6.56
C GLN A 55 -11.90 6.55 6.45
N GLY A 56 -12.31 6.97 5.24
CA GLY A 56 -13.68 7.42 4.98
C GLY A 56 -14.12 8.51 5.97
N SER A 57 -15.14 8.22 6.77
CA SER A 57 -15.72 9.12 7.77
C SER A 57 -15.14 8.96 9.19
N VAL A 58 -13.93 8.39 9.33
CA VAL A 58 -13.31 8.10 10.64
C VAL A 58 -12.13 9.05 10.91
N TYR A 59 -12.17 9.72 12.06
CA TYR A 59 -11.16 10.67 12.51
C TYR A 59 -10.77 10.42 13.97
N CYS A 60 -9.48 10.33 14.26
CA CYS A 60 -8.97 10.09 15.61
C CYS A 60 -8.23 11.32 16.13
N SER A 61 -8.56 11.77 17.35
CA SER A 61 -7.82 12.86 17.98
C SER A 61 -6.38 12.43 18.24
N ASN A 62 -5.41 13.31 18.05
CA ASN A 62 -4.05 13.07 18.51
C ASN A 62 -3.89 13.38 20.01
N GLU A 63 -4.66 14.35 20.51
CA GLU A 63 -4.69 14.73 21.92
C GLU A 63 -5.76 13.98 22.71
N LEU A 64 -5.56 13.90 24.04
CA LEU A 64 -6.58 13.40 24.95
C LEU A 64 -7.69 14.44 25.13
N MET A 65 -8.93 13.96 25.07
CA MET A 65 -10.12 14.77 25.23
C MET A 65 -11.00 14.22 26.36
N ASN A 66 -11.62 15.12 27.10
CA ASN A 66 -12.78 14.83 27.94
C ASN A 66 -14.07 15.22 27.20
N ASP A 67 -15.22 14.89 27.79
CA ASP A 67 -16.53 15.13 27.17
C ASP A 67 -16.78 16.62 26.89
N LYS A 68 -16.28 17.52 27.74
CA LYS A 68 -16.41 18.97 27.49
C LYS A 68 -15.70 19.37 26.19
N LYS A 69 -14.45 18.95 25.98
CA LYS A 69 -13.71 19.22 24.74
C LYS A 69 -14.44 18.64 23.52
N VAL A 70 -15.06 17.47 23.67
CA VAL A 70 -15.87 16.85 22.60
C VAL A 70 -17.09 17.72 22.26
N TYR A 71 -17.87 18.15 23.25
CA TYR A 71 -19.06 18.99 22.99
C TYR A 71 -18.71 20.38 22.44
N ASP A 72 -17.61 20.97 22.90
CA ASP A 72 -17.11 22.24 22.37
C ASP A 72 -16.73 22.08 20.88
N LEU A 73 -16.00 21.01 20.54
CA LEU A 73 -15.61 20.69 19.16
C LEU A 73 -16.84 20.50 18.25
N VAL A 74 -17.83 19.73 18.69
CA VAL A 74 -19.06 19.49 17.89
C VAL A 74 -19.88 20.78 17.73
N SER A 75 -19.91 21.64 18.76
CA SER A 75 -20.58 22.94 18.68
C SER A 75 -19.91 23.87 17.67
N GLU A 76 -18.58 23.83 17.60
CA GLU A 76 -17.77 24.55 16.61
C GLU A 76 -17.95 23.96 15.19
N LEU A 77 -17.95 22.64 15.04
CA LEU A 77 -18.23 21.94 13.79
C LEU A 77 -19.58 22.38 13.21
N ARG A 78 -20.63 22.41 14.04
CA ARG A 78 -21.96 22.85 13.63
C ARG A 78 -21.98 24.30 13.15
N ARG A 79 -21.11 25.17 13.67
CA ARG A 79 -21.03 26.58 13.28
C ARG A 79 -20.29 26.75 11.95
N GLU A 80 -19.19 26.03 11.77
CA GLU A 80 -18.30 26.22 10.60
C GLU A 80 -18.75 25.40 9.40
N CYS A 81 -19.24 24.18 9.62
CA CYS A 81 -19.85 23.33 8.61
C CYS A 81 -21.38 23.33 8.78
N ALA A 82 -22.03 24.50 8.71
CA ALA A 82 -23.45 24.65 9.04
C ALA A 82 -24.40 23.72 8.24
N TRP A 83 -23.98 23.28 7.05
CA TRP A 83 -24.68 22.30 6.24
C TRP A 83 -24.81 20.91 6.90
N ILE A 84 -23.92 20.58 7.85
CA ILE A 84 -23.87 19.27 8.50
C ILE A 84 -25.18 18.94 9.21
N VAL A 85 -25.87 19.96 9.74
CA VAL A 85 -27.17 19.80 10.44
C VAL A 85 -28.23 19.19 9.54
N LYS A 86 -28.19 19.46 8.23
CA LYS A 86 -29.14 18.90 7.26
C LYS A 86 -28.71 17.54 6.73
N CYS A 87 -27.42 17.23 6.82
CA CYS A 87 -26.82 16.11 6.09
C CYS A 87 -26.42 14.96 7.00
N VAL A 88 -26.12 15.19 8.28
CA VAL A 88 -25.72 14.12 9.21
C VAL A 88 -26.91 13.23 9.54
N THR A 89 -26.73 11.92 9.37
CA THR A 89 -27.72 10.92 9.81
C THR A 89 -27.31 10.29 11.13
N ARG A 90 -26.01 10.20 11.38
CA ARG A 90 -25.43 9.67 12.61
C ARG A 90 -24.03 10.24 12.83
N MET A 91 -23.68 10.55 14.07
CA MET A 91 -22.30 10.84 14.47
C MET A 91 -22.09 10.28 15.87
N ASP A 92 -21.08 9.43 16.01
CA ASP A 92 -20.70 8.81 17.27
C ASP A 92 -19.28 9.23 17.65
N VAL A 93 -19.00 9.18 18.95
CA VAL A 93 -17.66 9.36 19.51
C VAL A 93 -17.34 8.19 20.44
N ALA A 94 -16.14 7.65 20.34
CA ALA A 94 -15.66 6.56 21.19
C ALA A 94 -14.31 6.90 21.82
N ASP A 95 -14.07 6.36 23.00
CA ASP A 95 -12.78 6.42 23.68
C ASP A 95 -11.89 5.32 23.12
N ILE A 96 -10.72 5.69 22.61
CA ILE A 96 -9.79 4.77 21.95
C ILE A 96 -8.44 4.73 22.68
N GLY A 97 -7.84 3.55 22.67
CA GLY A 97 -6.47 3.32 23.10
C GLY A 97 -5.50 3.38 21.91
N ASN A 98 -4.61 2.40 21.85
CA ASN A 98 -3.71 2.24 20.71
C ASN A 98 -4.47 1.70 19.50
N ILE A 99 -4.16 2.24 18.32
CA ILE A 99 -4.67 1.76 17.03
C ILE A 99 -3.51 1.12 16.29
N HIS A 100 -3.75 -0.06 15.71
CA HIS A 100 -2.77 -0.80 14.92
C HIS A 100 -3.27 -0.94 13.49
N GLU A 101 -2.47 -0.50 12.51
CA GLU A 101 -2.72 -0.69 11.08
C GLU A 101 -2.31 -2.13 10.69
N LEU A 102 -3.14 -2.84 9.93
CA LEU A 102 -2.97 -4.28 9.62
C LEU A 102 -2.97 -4.58 8.11
N THR A 103 -3.07 -3.57 7.25
CA THR A 103 -3.12 -3.75 5.79
C THR A 103 -1.86 -4.43 5.29
N GLU A 104 -0.68 -4.01 5.76
CA GLU A 104 0.59 -4.63 5.37
C GLU A 104 0.63 -6.13 5.71
N TRP A 105 0.16 -6.50 6.90
CA TRP A 105 0.10 -7.91 7.33
C TRP A 105 -0.78 -8.74 6.39
N ILE A 106 -1.93 -8.22 5.99
CA ILE A 106 -2.87 -8.90 5.08
C ILE A 106 -2.32 -8.97 3.65
N THR A 107 -1.68 -7.90 3.20
CA THR A 107 -1.24 -7.75 1.80
C THR A 107 0.13 -8.33 1.51
N SER A 108 0.95 -8.60 2.54
CA SER A 108 2.31 -9.10 2.41
C SER A 108 2.44 -10.32 1.50
N GLU A 109 1.59 -11.36 1.68
CA GLU A 109 1.59 -12.55 0.82
C GLU A 109 1.19 -12.23 -0.64
N ALA A 110 0.20 -11.35 -0.82
CA ALA A 110 -0.24 -10.94 -2.15
C ALA A 110 0.84 -10.11 -2.88
N VAL A 111 1.54 -9.23 -2.16
CA VAL A 111 2.65 -8.44 -2.68
C VAL A 111 3.80 -9.34 -3.10
N GLU A 112 4.15 -10.35 -2.29
CA GLU A 112 5.21 -11.30 -2.64
C GLU A 112 4.86 -12.11 -3.89
N LYS A 113 3.62 -12.58 -3.99
CA LYS A 113 3.14 -13.27 -5.20
C LYS A 113 3.17 -12.39 -6.44
N ILE A 114 2.75 -11.12 -6.34
CA ILE A 114 2.80 -10.16 -7.44
C ILE A 114 4.24 -9.91 -7.88
N LYS A 115 5.18 -9.77 -6.94
CA LYS A 115 6.62 -9.64 -7.26
C LYS A 115 7.12 -10.87 -8.03
N GLN A 116 6.81 -12.08 -7.56
CA GLN A 116 7.19 -13.32 -8.26
C GLN A 116 6.63 -13.40 -9.68
N GLU A 117 5.38 -13.01 -9.91
CA GLU A 117 4.75 -13.01 -11.24
C GLU A 117 5.40 -11.97 -12.18
N GLN A 118 5.71 -10.78 -11.68
CA GLN A 118 6.41 -9.73 -12.45
C GLN A 118 7.83 -10.16 -12.83
N ILE A 119 8.54 -10.78 -11.90
CA ILE A 119 9.88 -11.34 -12.06
C ILE A 119 9.90 -12.39 -13.16
N ILE A 120 9.01 -13.38 -13.06
CA ILE A 120 8.88 -14.45 -14.04
C ILE A 120 8.59 -13.82 -15.42
N SER A 121 7.66 -12.88 -15.49
CA SER A 121 7.32 -12.17 -16.73
C SER A 121 8.52 -11.42 -17.33
N GLN A 122 9.37 -10.80 -16.51
CA GLN A 122 10.58 -10.12 -16.97
C GLN A 122 11.62 -11.11 -17.50
N LEU A 123 11.85 -12.22 -16.78
CA LEU A 123 12.72 -13.30 -17.24
C LEU A 123 12.25 -13.86 -18.58
N PHE A 124 10.94 -14.11 -18.73
CA PHE A 124 10.33 -14.55 -19.99
C PHE A 124 10.58 -13.58 -21.14
N ARG A 125 10.44 -12.28 -20.89
CA ARG A 125 10.71 -11.25 -21.91
C ARG A 125 12.19 -11.23 -22.31
N ASN A 126 13.09 -11.24 -21.33
CA ASN A 126 14.53 -11.17 -21.58
C ASN A 126 15.04 -12.41 -22.32
N ALA A 127 14.69 -13.61 -21.84
CA ALA A 127 15.12 -14.85 -22.49
C ALA A 127 14.58 -14.93 -23.92
N LYS A 128 13.31 -14.54 -24.15
CA LYS A 128 12.75 -14.46 -25.50
C LYS A 128 13.51 -13.48 -26.40
N TYR A 129 13.89 -12.31 -25.87
CA TYR A 129 14.63 -11.30 -26.63
C TYR A 129 16.01 -11.82 -27.09
N TYR A 130 16.70 -12.58 -26.24
CA TYR A 130 18.02 -13.13 -26.53
C TYR A 130 17.99 -14.56 -27.14
N GLY A 131 16.81 -15.14 -27.36
CA GLY A 131 16.67 -16.49 -27.95
C GLY A 131 16.98 -17.64 -26.97
N PHE A 132 17.00 -17.40 -25.67
CA PHE A 132 17.27 -18.42 -24.66
C PHE A 132 16.05 -19.28 -24.33
N VAL A 133 16.31 -20.56 -24.01
CA VAL A 133 15.31 -21.50 -23.51
C VAL A 133 15.22 -21.37 -21.98
N LEU A 134 14.00 -21.22 -21.48
CA LEU A 134 13.73 -21.12 -20.05
C LEU A 134 13.56 -22.50 -19.43
N SER A 135 14.69 -23.09 -19.03
CA SER A 135 14.67 -24.34 -18.27
C SER A 135 14.10 -24.12 -16.86
N HIS A 136 13.60 -25.19 -16.25
CA HIS A 136 13.15 -25.15 -14.86
C HIS A 136 14.26 -24.68 -13.91
N LYS A 137 15.49 -25.14 -14.13
CA LYS A 137 16.67 -24.80 -13.31
C LYS A 137 17.07 -23.32 -13.45
N LEU A 138 17.00 -22.77 -14.66
CA LEU A 138 17.24 -21.35 -14.91
C LEU A 138 16.23 -20.47 -14.15
N ILE A 139 14.95 -20.87 -14.19
CA ILE A 139 13.87 -20.18 -13.47
C ILE A 139 14.09 -20.24 -11.96
N GLU A 140 14.45 -21.41 -11.41
CA GLU A 140 14.71 -21.57 -9.97
C GLU A 140 15.91 -20.76 -9.49
N ASN A 141 17.04 -20.81 -10.22
CA ASN A 141 18.23 -20.05 -9.86
C ASN A 141 17.99 -18.53 -9.96
N TYR A 142 17.27 -18.07 -10.98
CA TYR A 142 16.92 -16.66 -11.13
C TYR A 142 16.01 -16.18 -9.99
N LYS A 143 15.00 -16.98 -9.59
CA LYS A 143 14.15 -16.66 -8.42
C LYS A 143 14.97 -16.57 -7.13
N ALA A 144 15.83 -17.55 -6.87
CA ALA A 144 16.66 -17.56 -5.67
C ALA A 144 17.64 -16.37 -5.61
N LEU A 145 18.18 -15.95 -6.77
CA LEU A 145 19.08 -14.79 -6.84
C LEU A 145 18.34 -13.52 -6.41
N LEU A 146 17.11 -13.34 -6.87
CA LEU A 146 16.28 -12.18 -6.56
C LEU A 146 15.84 -12.16 -5.09
N GLU A 147 15.45 -13.31 -4.54
CA GLU A 147 15.15 -13.43 -3.11
C GLU A 147 16.37 -13.05 -2.25
N SER A 148 17.59 -13.34 -2.72
CA SER A 148 18.81 -13.05 -1.97
C SER A 148 19.31 -11.60 -2.09
N ARG A 149 19.11 -10.95 -3.25
CA ARG A 149 19.64 -9.60 -3.52
C ARG A 149 18.60 -8.48 -3.37
N GLY A 150 17.31 -8.80 -3.47
CA GLY A 150 16.21 -7.86 -3.24
C GLY A 150 15.95 -6.87 -4.38
N ASP A 151 16.76 -6.89 -5.43
CA ASP A 151 16.66 -6.08 -6.64
C ASP A 151 16.53 -6.94 -7.90
N ILE A 152 15.93 -6.38 -8.96
CA ILE A 152 15.77 -7.06 -10.25
C ILE A 152 17.07 -6.95 -11.04
N VAL A 153 17.81 -8.05 -11.13
CA VAL A 153 19.01 -8.14 -11.98
C VAL A 153 18.61 -8.66 -13.37
N SER A 154 18.90 -7.89 -14.41
CA SER A 154 18.66 -8.26 -15.81
C SER A 154 19.60 -9.39 -16.27
N LEU A 155 19.25 -10.10 -17.35
CA LEU A 155 20.15 -11.12 -17.91
C LEU A 155 21.47 -10.51 -18.38
N GLU A 156 21.47 -9.25 -18.79
CA GLU A 156 22.67 -8.50 -19.18
C GLU A 156 23.59 -8.27 -17.97
N GLU A 157 23.05 -7.72 -16.88
CA GLU A 157 23.79 -7.51 -15.63
C GLU A 157 24.33 -8.82 -15.04
N ILE A 158 23.54 -9.89 -15.07
CA ILE A 158 24.00 -11.22 -14.65
C ILE A 158 25.16 -11.70 -15.53
N SER A 159 25.04 -11.52 -16.84
CA SER A 159 26.08 -11.93 -17.79
C SER A 159 27.37 -11.12 -17.61
N ASP A 160 27.26 -9.82 -17.33
CA ASP A 160 28.39 -8.94 -17.08
C ASP A 160 29.09 -9.25 -15.77
N GLU A 161 28.34 -9.50 -14.69
CA GLU A 161 28.90 -9.98 -13.43
C GLU A 161 29.57 -11.36 -13.58
N TYR A 162 28.95 -12.27 -14.32
CA TYR A 162 29.53 -13.58 -14.63
C TYR A 162 30.86 -13.46 -15.39
N ARG A 163 30.91 -12.64 -16.44
CA ARG A 163 32.14 -12.35 -17.21
C ARG A 163 33.22 -11.70 -16.35
N SER A 164 32.81 -10.93 -15.34
CA SER A 164 33.69 -10.29 -14.37
C SER A 164 34.15 -11.23 -13.24
N HIS A 165 33.89 -12.54 -13.37
CA HIS A 165 34.25 -13.57 -12.39
C HIS A 165 33.59 -13.38 -11.02
N SER A 166 32.27 -13.16 -11.01
CA SER A 166 31.46 -13.09 -9.80
C SER A 166 31.73 -14.27 -8.84
N THR A 167 31.73 -13.99 -7.54
CA THR A 167 31.81 -15.03 -6.49
C THR A 167 30.43 -15.57 -6.10
N ASP A 168 29.37 -14.99 -6.64
CA ASP A 168 27.99 -15.39 -6.36
C ASP A 168 27.66 -16.70 -7.08
N LYS A 169 27.26 -17.71 -6.31
CA LYS A 169 26.98 -19.05 -6.83
C LYS A 169 25.80 -19.06 -7.80
N LEU A 170 24.79 -18.23 -7.58
CA LEU A 170 23.58 -18.19 -8.39
C LEU A 170 23.86 -17.49 -9.72
N ILE A 171 24.65 -16.41 -9.71
CA ILE A 171 25.14 -15.77 -10.95
C ILE A 171 25.96 -16.74 -11.78
N ASN A 172 26.87 -17.48 -11.16
CA ASN A 172 27.69 -18.46 -11.87
C ASN A 172 26.85 -19.60 -12.46
N ALA A 173 25.88 -20.12 -11.69
CA ALA A 173 24.99 -21.17 -12.17
C ALA A 173 24.12 -20.70 -13.35
N ILE A 174 23.60 -19.47 -13.31
CA ILE A 174 22.83 -18.87 -14.40
C ILE A 174 23.74 -18.63 -15.62
N GLY A 175 24.91 -18.02 -15.41
CA GLY A 175 25.87 -17.70 -16.47
C GLY A 175 26.39 -18.94 -17.20
N ASP A 176 26.71 -20.01 -16.47
CA ASP A 176 27.14 -21.29 -17.04
C ASP A 176 26.04 -21.92 -17.92
N GLU A 177 24.78 -21.84 -17.48
CA GLU A 177 23.65 -22.37 -18.26
C GLU A 177 23.41 -21.55 -19.53
N LEU A 178 23.43 -20.22 -19.45
CA LEU A 178 23.28 -19.35 -20.62
C LEU A 178 24.41 -19.57 -21.63
N LYS A 179 25.66 -19.66 -21.16
CA LYS A 179 26.83 -19.94 -22.00
C LYS A 179 26.74 -21.31 -22.69
N ALA A 180 26.21 -22.32 -22.01
CA ALA A 180 26.00 -23.63 -22.60
C ALA A 180 24.98 -23.56 -23.75
N GLN A 181 23.89 -22.79 -23.60
CA GLN A 181 22.90 -22.59 -24.66
C GLN A 181 23.50 -21.83 -25.87
N GLU A 182 24.31 -20.80 -25.64
CA GLU A 182 25.02 -20.09 -26.71
C GLU A 182 25.94 -21.02 -27.52
N LEU A 183 26.72 -21.86 -26.82
CA LEU A 183 27.63 -22.81 -27.45
C LEU A 183 26.89 -23.89 -28.27
N GLN A 184 25.75 -24.37 -27.77
CA GLN A 184 24.89 -25.30 -28.52
C GLN A 184 24.36 -24.65 -29.80
N HIS A 185 23.85 -23.42 -29.71
CA HIS A 185 23.34 -22.70 -30.86
C HIS A 185 24.42 -22.44 -31.93
N ILE A 186 25.66 -22.10 -31.52
CA ILE A 186 26.79 -21.93 -32.44
C ILE A 186 27.16 -23.24 -33.13
N SER A 187 27.19 -24.37 -32.40
CA SER A 187 27.47 -25.70 -32.97
C SER A 187 26.43 -26.10 -34.02
N GLU A 188 25.15 -25.89 -33.72
CA GLU A 188 24.04 -26.19 -34.63
C GLU A 188 24.10 -25.36 -35.92
N MET A 189 24.56 -24.11 -35.84
CA MET A 189 24.77 -23.25 -37.01
C MET A 189 25.99 -23.62 -37.84
N SER A 190 27.05 -24.17 -37.24
CA SER A 190 28.26 -24.61 -37.96
C SER A 190 28.12 -25.93 -38.70
N ASP A 191 27.15 -26.77 -38.31
CA ASP A 191 26.89 -28.07 -38.94
C ASP A 191 25.87 -27.99 -40.10
N THR A 192 25.33 -26.80 -40.39
CA THR A 192 24.47 -26.58 -41.58
C THR A 192 25.34 -26.59 -42.85
N PRO A 193 25.16 -27.53 -43.80
CA PRO A 193 25.90 -27.52 -45.05
C PRO A 193 25.60 -26.23 -45.83
N GLU A 194 26.63 -25.53 -46.30
CA GLU A 194 26.44 -24.48 -47.31
C GLU A 194 25.70 -25.08 -48.51
N ILE A 195 24.52 -24.52 -48.83
CA ILE A 195 23.71 -24.90 -49.99
C ILE A 195 24.28 -24.23 -51.24
#